data_AF-A0A7H4GM13-F1
#
_entry.id   AF-A0A7H4GM13-F1
#
_cell.length_a   1.000
_cell.length_b   1.000
_cell.length_c   1.000
_cell.angle_alpha   90.00
_cell.angle_beta   90.00
_cell.angle_gamma   90.00
#
_symmetry.space_group_name_H-M   'P 1'
#
loop_
_entity.id
_entity.type
_entity.pdbx_description
1 polymer ?
#
loop_
_entity_poly.entity_id
_entity_poly.type
_entity_poly.pdbx_seq_one_letter_code
_entity_poly.pdbx_strand_id
1 'polypeptide(L)'
;MLILPLDRKPTRENFPYVTAAIVLVNLLVFLLLQGGDRQIEEQAVDRYVESGVLAEEWQWFTDWAERAHGLEADPEEMDEWLPEPGEWSWSDRLRLAVIDSEPDFHRDLEAGLVIDPDSEEIARWREARERLEADREASFTRRYLLYYDEVEAGSLIMHMFMHGGVGHLVGNMLFLVLLGILLEPALGGLRYLGLYLISGLGSAAVSLTVNWGAATGSLGASGAIAGLMGGLAVVYGLRKVRFFYWAFVYFDYVRAPALVLLPLWLGWEMLQWMLFEGSNIAYEAHAGGIVTGALVGWLLVRAGQVNHETLDQDSGPDVHSDRKTVAEARKALEALDPVRAKRLLKPLLKRHGDEARLWSLYLAACRLRSEDPDLDIAMKRILRLPGDTPEQRELVVDAFAEYRRLRGKHLKMSAPLAVSLAGRLARWGAVDQACFLVDVMARSTRPIAGLDEAAGLLADRLECDGDSRARRYRQLHQRSA
;
A
#
# COMPACT_ATOMS: atom_id res chain seq x y z
N MET A 1 -11.08 6.22 11.92
CA MET A 1 -10.55 4.87 11.64
C MET A 1 -9.43 5.03 10.64
N LEU A 2 -8.19 4.69 10.99
CA LEU A 2 -7.05 4.75 10.05
C LEU A 2 -6.87 3.36 9.43
N ILE A 3 -6.70 3.30 8.11
CA ILE A 3 -6.43 2.08 7.37
C ILE A 3 -5.02 2.19 6.80
N LEU A 4 -4.07 1.40 7.30
CA LEU A 4 -2.68 1.43 6.83
C LEU A 4 -2.30 0.09 6.18
N PRO A 5 -1.76 0.06 4.95
CA PRO A 5 -1.26 -1.18 4.36
C PRO A 5 0.04 -1.61 5.06
N LEU A 6 -0.06 -2.25 6.22
CA LEU A 6 1.08 -2.75 6.99
C LEU A 6 1.17 -4.25 6.85
N ASP A 7 1.91 -4.68 5.83
CA ASP A 7 2.25 -6.08 5.65
C ASP A 7 3.51 -6.48 6.44
N ARG A 8 4.35 -5.53 6.89
CA ARG A 8 5.62 -5.84 7.55
C ARG A 8 5.92 -4.88 8.69
N LYS A 9 6.69 -5.36 9.68
CA LYS A 9 7.37 -4.43 10.58
C LYS A 9 8.40 -3.64 9.75
N PRO A 10 8.50 -2.32 9.94
CA PRO A 10 9.55 -1.54 9.29
C PRO A 10 10.91 -2.07 9.75
N THR A 11 11.75 -2.44 8.79
CA THR A 11 13.17 -2.76 8.93
C THR A 11 13.96 -1.77 8.07
N ARG A 12 15.28 -1.69 8.28
CA ARG A 12 16.12 -0.81 7.45
C ARG A 12 16.07 -1.15 5.95
N GLU A 13 15.71 -2.38 5.58
CA GLU A 13 15.69 -2.85 4.20
C GLU A 13 14.36 -2.63 3.50
N ASN A 14 13.26 -2.52 4.25
CA ASN A 14 11.90 -2.36 3.69
C ASN A 14 11.28 -0.98 3.97
N PHE A 15 12.01 -0.10 4.67
CA PHE A 15 11.55 1.25 4.96
C PHE A 15 11.48 2.08 3.67
N PRO A 16 10.37 2.78 3.39
CA PRO A 16 10.19 3.54 2.17
C PRO A 16 10.91 4.91 2.26
N TYR A 17 12.24 4.89 2.10
CA TYR A 17 13.09 6.09 2.25
C TYR A 17 12.78 7.18 1.23
N VAL A 18 12.48 6.81 -0.02
CA VAL A 18 12.16 7.79 -1.06
C VAL A 18 10.82 8.44 -0.77
N THR A 19 9.82 7.67 -0.34
CA THR A 19 8.53 8.20 0.12
C THR A 19 8.74 9.18 1.27
N ALA A 20 9.53 8.80 2.28
CA ALA A 20 9.84 9.67 3.42
C ALA A 20 10.57 10.95 2.98
N ALA A 21 11.48 10.86 2.01
CA ALA A 21 12.18 12.02 1.45
C ALA A 21 11.22 12.95 0.70
N ILE A 22 10.31 12.42 -0.13
CA ILE A 22 9.29 13.22 -0.81
C ILE A 22 8.39 13.91 0.21
N VAL A 23 7.92 13.18 1.24
CA VAL A 23 7.15 13.78 2.34
C VAL A 23 7.91 14.93 2.99
N LEU A 24 9.19 14.72 3.33
CA LEU A 24 10.02 15.76 3.94
C LEU A 24 10.16 16.98 3.02
N VAL A 25 10.37 16.79 1.72
CA VAL A 25 10.45 17.90 0.75
C VAL A 25 9.15 18.69 0.73
N ASN A 26 7.99 18.02 0.66
CA ASN A 26 6.68 18.69 0.69
C ASN A 26 6.48 19.49 2.00
N LEU A 27 6.89 18.93 3.14
CA LEU A 27 6.83 19.63 4.43
C LEU A 27 7.76 20.85 4.46
N LEU A 28 8.98 20.74 3.93
CA LEU A 28 9.93 21.85 3.89
C LEU A 28 9.45 22.97 2.96
N VAL A 29 8.93 22.63 1.77
CA VAL A 29 8.36 23.60 0.84
C VAL A 29 7.18 24.33 1.51
N PHE A 30 6.26 23.60 2.12
CA PHE A 30 5.09 24.21 2.74
C PHE A 30 5.45 25.10 3.95
N LEU A 31 6.34 24.65 4.82
CA LEU A 31 6.67 25.38 6.06
C LEU A 31 7.67 26.52 5.84
N LEU A 32 8.68 26.31 4.99
CA LEU A 32 9.78 27.27 4.84
C LEU A 32 9.60 28.20 3.63
N LEU A 33 9.00 27.72 2.54
CA LEU A 33 8.86 28.50 1.31
C LEU A 33 7.47 29.12 1.20
N GLN A 34 6.40 28.36 1.44
CA GLN A 34 5.03 28.89 1.41
C GLN A 34 4.60 29.57 2.73
N GLY A 35 5.35 29.40 3.82
CA GLY A 35 4.97 29.87 5.15
C GLY A 35 4.80 31.40 5.25
N GLY A 36 5.48 32.16 4.38
CA GLY A 36 5.38 33.62 4.31
C GLY A 36 4.35 34.15 3.31
N ASP A 37 3.84 33.31 2.41
CA ASP A 37 3.03 33.77 1.26
C ASP A 37 1.76 34.48 1.69
N ARG A 38 1.11 34.00 2.76
CA ARG A 38 -0.08 34.65 3.31
C ARG A 38 0.24 36.07 3.79
N GLN A 39 1.35 36.26 4.50
CA GLN A 39 1.73 37.58 5.00
C GLN A 39 2.12 38.51 3.85
N ILE A 40 2.81 38.00 2.83
CA ILE A 40 3.14 38.75 1.62
C ILE A 40 1.86 39.23 0.94
N GLU A 41 0.89 38.34 0.76
CA GLU A 41 -0.40 38.69 0.14
C GLU A 41 -1.17 39.72 0.95
N GLU A 42 -1.28 39.51 2.26
CA GLU A 42 -1.96 40.43 3.16
C GLU A 42 -1.31 41.82 3.09
N GLN A 43 0.02 41.92 3.16
CA GLN A 43 0.75 43.19 3.09
C GLN A 43 0.69 43.87 1.71
N ALA A 44 0.60 43.10 0.63
CA ALA A 44 0.46 43.66 -0.71
C ALA A 44 -0.93 44.26 -0.91
N VAL A 45 -1.98 43.52 -0.50
CA VAL A 45 -3.36 44.00 -0.60
C VAL A 45 -3.61 45.16 0.36
N ASP A 46 -3.15 45.09 1.61
CA ASP A 46 -3.34 46.18 2.58
C ASP A 46 -2.71 47.49 2.05
N ARG A 47 -1.53 47.44 1.42
CA ARG A 47 -0.91 48.61 0.76
C ARG A 47 -1.70 49.13 -0.44
N TYR A 48 -2.29 48.23 -1.22
CA TYR A 48 -3.16 48.61 -2.34
C TYR A 48 -4.45 49.28 -1.86
N VAL A 49 -5.05 48.77 -0.79
CA VAL A 49 -6.22 49.37 -0.13
C VAL A 49 -5.86 50.74 0.44
N GLU A 50 -4.74 50.87 1.15
CA GLU A 50 -4.27 52.14 1.74
C GLU A 50 -3.98 53.22 0.68
N SER A 51 -3.70 52.83 -0.57
CA SER A 51 -3.52 53.78 -1.68
C SER A 51 -4.80 54.52 -2.06
N GLY A 52 -5.98 54.01 -1.66
CA GLY A 52 -7.29 54.55 -2.01
C GLY A 52 -7.79 54.15 -3.41
N VAL A 53 -6.93 53.57 -4.25
CA VAL A 53 -7.24 53.23 -5.65
C VAL A 53 -8.28 52.12 -5.77
N LEU A 54 -8.31 51.15 -4.83
CA LEU A 54 -9.27 50.04 -4.88
C LEU A 54 -10.73 50.53 -4.86
N ALA A 55 -11.03 51.62 -4.15
CA ALA A 55 -12.38 52.17 -4.11
C ALA A 55 -12.80 52.73 -5.48
N GLU A 56 -11.87 53.38 -6.19
CA GLU A 56 -12.08 53.87 -7.57
C GLU A 56 -12.26 52.68 -8.53
N GLU A 57 -11.38 51.67 -8.44
CA GLU A 57 -11.44 50.47 -9.28
C GLU A 57 -12.73 49.66 -9.09
N TRP A 58 -13.18 49.51 -7.83
CA TRP A 58 -14.42 48.81 -7.52
C TRP A 58 -15.63 49.50 -8.14
N GLN A 59 -15.68 50.83 -8.12
CA GLN A 59 -16.74 51.58 -8.77
C GLN A 59 -16.73 51.37 -10.29
N TRP A 60 -15.56 51.39 -10.92
CA TRP A 60 -15.44 51.12 -12.36
C TRP A 60 -15.88 49.70 -12.71
N PHE A 61 -15.56 48.73 -11.86
CA PHE A 61 -15.97 47.34 -11.99
C PHE A 61 -17.48 47.18 -11.92
N THR A 62 -18.15 47.78 -10.93
CA THR A 62 -19.62 47.72 -10.81
C THR A 62 -20.31 48.39 -12.00
N ASP A 63 -19.84 49.57 -12.40
CA ASP A 63 -20.39 50.30 -13.56
C ASP A 63 -20.20 49.51 -14.87
N TRP A 64 -19.09 48.76 -15.00
CA TRP A 64 -18.85 47.88 -16.14
C TRP A 64 -19.76 46.64 -16.09
N ALA A 65 -19.87 45.99 -14.93
CA ALA A 65 -20.66 44.78 -14.76
C ALA A 65 -22.16 45.01 -15.03
N GLU A 66 -22.71 46.13 -14.55
CA GLU A 66 -24.08 46.55 -14.84
C GLU A 66 -24.32 46.73 -16.35
N ARG A 67 -23.38 47.38 -17.05
CA ARG A 67 -23.45 47.61 -18.50
C ARG A 67 -23.28 46.34 -19.33
N ALA A 68 -22.38 45.44 -18.93
CA ALA A 68 -22.01 44.24 -19.68
C ALA A 68 -23.03 43.10 -19.52
N HIS A 69 -23.61 42.94 -18.32
CA HIS A 69 -24.44 41.77 -17.99
C HIS A 69 -25.91 42.09 -17.75
N GLY A 70 -26.32 43.37 -17.73
CA GLY A 70 -27.70 43.75 -17.47
C GLY A 70 -28.21 43.29 -16.09
N LEU A 71 -27.29 42.97 -15.19
CA LEU A 71 -27.57 42.78 -13.79
C LEU A 71 -27.93 44.17 -13.26
N GLU A 72 -29.19 44.40 -12.90
CA GLU A 72 -29.51 45.32 -11.82
C GLU A 72 -28.89 44.70 -10.57
N ALA A 73 -27.57 44.83 -10.41
CA ALA A 73 -26.93 44.55 -9.15
C ALA A 73 -27.45 45.64 -8.23
N ASP A 74 -28.54 45.37 -7.49
CA ASP A 74 -28.99 46.28 -6.46
C ASP A 74 -27.80 46.48 -5.52
N PRO A 75 -27.23 47.70 -5.44
CA PRO A 75 -26.08 47.95 -4.60
C PRO A 75 -26.37 47.54 -3.15
N GLU A 76 -27.65 47.59 -2.74
CA GLU A 76 -28.12 47.13 -1.43
C GLU A 76 -28.13 45.60 -1.27
N GLU A 77 -28.47 44.80 -2.30
CA GLU A 77 -28.37 43.32 -2.22
C GLU A 77 -26.91 42.87 -2.23
N MET A 78 -26.04 43.55 -2.98
CA MET A 78 -24.59 43.25 -3.00
C MET A 78 -23.91 43.66 -1.69
N ASP A 79 -24.34 44.76 -1.07
CA ASP A 79 -23.99 45.13 0.30
C ASP A 79 -24.63 44.21 1.35
N GLU A 80 -25.69 43.45 1.06
CA GLU A 80 -26.30 42.49 2.01
C GLU A 80 -25.44 41.20 2.17
N TRP A 81 -24.69 40.84 1.13
CA TRP A 81 -23.67 39.76 1.18
C TRP A 81 -22.31 40.24 1.71
N LEU A 82 -22.10 41.55 1.80
CA LEU A 82 -20.89 42.17 2.30
C LEU A 82 -21.14 42.67 3.75
N PRO A 83 -20.23 42.45 4.71
CA PRO A 83 -20.44 42.97 6.05
C PRO A 83 -20.50 44.52 6.04
N GLU A 84 -21.37 45.11 6.89
CA GLU A 84 -21.56 46.57 7.00
C GLU A 84 -20.22 47.33 7.07
N PRO A 85 -20.11 48.53 6.46
CA PRO A 85 -18.87 49.28 6.42
C PRO A 85 -18.45 49.74 7.83
N GLY A 86 -17.50 49.01 8.42
CA GLY A 86 -16.84 49.31 9.69
C GLY A 86 -15.65 48.39 9.92
N GLU A 87 -14.45 49.00 9.97
CA GLU A 87 -13.12 48.37 10.08
C GLU A 87 -12.73 47.44 8.89
N TRP A 88 -12.16 48.09 7.88
CA TRP A 88 -11.70 47.56 6.59
C TRP A 88 -10.66 46.45 6.80
N SER A 89 -10.94 45.24 6.32
CA SER A 89 -9.94 44.16 6.24
C SER A 89 -10.38 42.93 5.42
N TRP A 90 -11.66 42.54 5.45
CA TRP A 90 -12.13 41.32 4.78
C TRP A 90 -12.96 41.59 3.51
N SER A 91 -13.77 42.65 3.52
CA SER A 91 -14.57 43.12 2.38
C SER A 91 -13.71 43.54 1.18
N ASP A 92 -12.61 44.27 1.42
CA ASP A 92 -11.77 44.81 0.35
C ASP A 92 -10.92 43.75 -0.35
N ARG A 93 -10.50 42.73 0.41
CA ARG A 93 -9.83 41.56 -0.15
C ARG A 93 -10.78 40.76 -1.05
N LEU A 94 -12.04 40.63 -0.64
CA LEU A 94 -13.05 39.98 -1.45
C LEU A 94 -13.34 40.79 -2.72
N ARG A 95 -13.48 42.12 -2.62
CA ARG A 95 -13.64 43.01 -3.78
C ARG A 95 -12.50 42.85 -4.78
N LEU A 96 -11.26 42.92 -4.32
CA LEU A 96 -10.08 42.74 -5.18
C LEU A 96 -10.06 41.33 -5.81
N ALA A 97 -10.38 40.28 -5.05
CA ALA A 97 -10.44 38.93 -5.57
C ALA A 97 -11.55 38.74 -6.62
N VAL A 98 -12.70 39.41 -6.47
CA VAL A 98 -13.79 39.44 -7.46
C VAL A 98 -13.32 40.14 -8.73
N ILE A 99 -12.71 41.32 -8.61
CA ILE A 99 -12.14 42.04 -9.75
C ILE A 99 -11.11 41.17 -10.48
N ASP A 100 -10.13 40.61 -9.76
CA ASP A 100 -9.06 39.77 -10.32
C ASP A 100 -9.61 38.49 -11.01
N SER A 101 -10.85 38.09 -10.69
CA SER A 101 -11.50 36.93 -11.31
C SER A 101 -12.18 37.23 -12.65
N GLU A 102 -12.27 38.50 -13.06
CA GLU A 102 -13.00 38.96 -14.24
C GLU A 102 -12.05 39.49 -15.34
N PRO A 103 -11.51 38.61 -16.20
CA PRO A 103 -10.51 38.99 -17.21
C PRO A 103 -11.07 39.91 -18.32
N ASP A 104 -12.38 39.89 -18.55
CA ASP A 104 -13.02 40.77 -19.53
C ASP A 104 -13.04 42.23 -19.05
N PHE A 105 -13.23 42.47 -17.75
CA PHE A 105 -13.12 43.80 -17.14
C PHE A 105 -11.72 44.38 -17.37
N HIS A 106 -10.67 43.62 -17.05
CA HIS A 106 -9.29 44.05 -17.24
C HIS A 106 -8.97 44.37 -18.72
N ARG A 107 -9.45 43.53 -19.64
CA ARG A 107 -9.26 43.76 -21.09
C ARG A 107 -9.94 45.05 -21.55
N ASP A 108 -11.18 45.30 -21.11
CA ASP A 108 -11.93 46.50 -21.48
C ASP A 108 -11.38 47.77 -20.82
N LEU A 109 -10.86 47.65 -19.59
CA LEU A 109 -10.16 48.71 -18.88
C LEU A 109 -8.88 49.12 -19.62
N GLU A 110 -8.07 48.16 -20.06
CA GLU A 110 -6.87 48.41 -20.86
C GLU A 110 -7.18 48.96 -22.26
N ALA A 111 -8.30 48.53 -22.86
CA ALA A 111 -8.77 49.02 -24.15
C ALA A 111 -9.36 50.45 -24.10
N GLY A 112 -9.47 51.05 -22.91
CA GLY A 112 -10.05 52.38 -22.70
C GLY A 112 -11.57 52.41 -22.87
N LEU A 113 -12.25 51.27 -22.70
CA LEU A 113 -13.71 51.15 -22.82
C LEU A 113 -14.44 51.42 -21.49
N VAL A 114 -13.72 51.32 -20.37
CA VAL A 114 -14.25 51.57 -19.02
C VAL A 114 -14.04 53.02 -18.59
N ILE A 115 -12.80 53.51 -18.72
CA ILE A 115 -12.36 54.87 -18.37
C ILE A 115 -11.43 55.42 -19.45
N ASP A 116 -11.32 56.74 -19.55
CA ASP A 116 -10.39 57.41 -20.47
C ASP A 116 -8.94 56.94 -20.21
N PRO A 117 -8.25 56.34 -21.21
CA PRO A 117 -6.91 55.80 -21.05
C PRO A 117 -5.83 56.86 -20.77
N ASP A 118 -6.12 58.14 -20.99
CA ASP A 118 -5.20 59.26 -20.74
C ASP A 118 -5.53 60.01 -19.42
N SER A 119 -6.47 59.52 -18.61
CA SER A 119 -6.85 60.13 -17.33
C SER A 119 -5.77 60.04 -16.25
N GLU A 120 -5.79 60.98 -15.28
CA GLU A 120 -4.87 60.91 -14.13
C GLU A 120 -5.22 59.73 -13.21
N GLU A 121 -6.49 59.36 -13.16
CA GLU A 121 -7.04 58.22 -12.41
C GLU A 121 -6.47 56.89 -12.90
N ILE A 122 -6.51 56.61 -14.22
CA ILE A 122 -5.96 55.36 -14.76
C ILE A 122 -4.43 55.29 -14.62
N ALA A 123 -3.73 56.43 -14.69
CA ALA A 123 -2.29 56.47 -14.46
C ALA A 123 -1.93 56.12 -13.01
N ARG A 124 -2.65 56.66 -12.02
CA ARG A 124 -2.50 56.29 -10.60
C ARG A 124 -2.86 54.82 -10.36
N TRP A 125 -3.92 54.32 -10.99
CA TRP A 125 -4.32 52.91 -10.89
C TRP A 125 -3.24 51.97 -11.43
N ARG A 126 -2.68 52.25 -12.62
CA ARG A 126 -1.59 51.44 -13.21
C ARG A 126 -0.38 51.36 -12.28
N GLU A 127 0.05 52.49 -11.74
CA GLU A 127 1.18 52.53 -10.80
C GLU A 127 0.88 51.73 -9.52
N ALA A 128 -0.34 51.82 -8.98
CA ALA A 128 -0.75 51.06 -7.80
C ALA A 128 -0.84 49.55 -8.08
N ARG A 129 -1.40 49.14 -9.24
CA ARG A 129 -1.48 47.75 -9.67
C ARG A 129 -0.10 47.15 -9.96
N GLU A 130 0.79 47.89 -10.61
CA GLU A 130 2.16 47.44 -10.86
C GLU A 130 2.90 47.18 -9.54
N ARG A 131 2.73 48.05 -8.54
CA ARG A 131 3.29 47.84 -7.19
C ARG A 131 2.66 46.64 -6.48
N LEU A 132 1.33 46.50 -6.55
CA LEU A 132 0.62 45.35 -5.99
C LEU A 132 1.17 44.04 -6.56
N GLU A 133 1.29 43.93 -7.89
CA GLU A 133 1.82 42.72 -8.52
C GLU A 133 3.30 42.49 -8.21
N ALA A 134 4.13 43.54 -8.20
CA ALA A 134 5.54 43.43 -7.80
C ALA A 134 5.71 42.95 -6.35
N ASP A 135 4.84 43.37 -5.44
CA ASP A 135 4.83 42.89 -4.06
C ASP A 135 4.38 41.42 -3.99
N ARG A 136 3.38 41.05 -4.78
CA ARG A 136 2.83 39.70 -4.89
C ARG A 136 3.83 38.70 -5.51
N GLU A 137 4.73 39.15 -6.39
CA GLU A 137 5.80 38.32 -6.98
C GLU A 137 6.77 37.74 -5.94
N ALA A 138 6.86 38.34 -4.74
CA ALA A 138 7.64 37.80 -3.64
C ALA A 138 7.05 36.48 -3.08
N SER A 139 5.77 36.21 -3.35
CA SER A 139 5.09 34.98 -2.93
C SER A 139 5.66 33.78 -3.69
N PHE A 140 6.13 32.78 -2.94
CA PHE A 140 6.65 31.55 -3.52
C PHE A 140 5.56 30.81 -4.30
N THR A 141 4.35 30.74 -3.74
CA THR A 141 3.22 30.08 -4.38
C THR A 141 2.86 30.75 -5.70
N ARG A 142 2.77 32.09 -5.76
CA ARG A 142 2.48 32.77 -7.04
C ARG A 142 3.59 32.55 -8.06
N ARG A 143 4.86 32.62 -7.65
CA ARG A 143 5.99 32.44 -8.55
C ARG A 143 6.07 31.06 -9.19
N TYR A 144 5.66 30.02 -8.47
CA TYR A 144 5.79 28.64 -8.93
C TYR A 144 4.46 27.95 -9.22
N LEU A 145 3.35 28.69 -9.19
CA LEU A 145 2.05 28.18 -9.59
C LEU A 145 2.13 27.70 -11.05
N LEU A 146 1.46 26.59 -11.34
CA LEU A 146 1.28 26.18 -12.72
C LEU A 146 0.11 26.98 -13.33
N TYR A 147 0.38 28.19 -13.79
CA TYR A 147 -0.58 28.98 -14.56
C TYR A 147 -0.85 28.33 -15.92
N TYR A 148 -2.08 28.50 -16.43
CA TYR A 148 -2.51 27.88 -17.68
C TYR A 148 -2.34 28.78 -18.92
N ASP A 149 -2.06 30.06 -18.74
CA ASP A 149 -1.73 31.05 -19.75
C ASP A 149 -0.21 31.21 -19.94
N GLU A 150 0.57 31.11 -18.86
CA GLU A 150 2.03 31.27 -18.89
C GLU A 150 2.78 30.14 -18.19
N VAL A 151 3.51 29.32 -18.96
CA VAL A 151 4.23 28.15 -18.43
C VAL A 151 5.71 28.44 -18.22
N GLU A 152 6.11 28.59 -16.96
CA GLU A 152 7.52 28.62 -16.58
C GLU A 152 8.11 27.20 -16.40
N ALA A 153 9.37 26.99 -16.81
CA ALA A 153 10.01 25.68 -16.66
C ALA A 153 10.14 25.25 -15.18
N GLY A 154 10.29 26.21 -14.26
CA GLY A 154 10.37 25.94 -12.82
C GLY A 154 9.05 25.48 -12.22
N SER A 155 7.92 26.04 -12.70
CA SER A 155 6.60 25.71 -12.16
C SER A 155 6.21 24.27 -12.44
N LEU A 156 6.57 23.70 -13.60
CA LEU A 156 6.35 22.30 -13.99
C LEU A 156 6.85 21.25 -12.98
N ILE A 157 7.83 21.61 -12.14
CA ILE A 157 8.31 20.72 -11.08
C ILE A 157 7.83 21.19 -9.71
N MET A 158 7.95 22.48 -9.41
CA MET A 158 7.66 23.00 -8.08
C MET A 158 6.19 22.89 -7.70
N HIS A 159 5.26 23.00 -8.65
CA HIS A 159 3.83 22.86 -8.40
C HIS A 159 3.47 21.52 -7.72
N MET A 160 4.22 20.45 -7.99
CA MET A 160 4.02 19.13 -7.39
C MET A 160 4.34 19.05 -5.89
N PHE A 161 4.99 20.07 -5.32
CA PHE A 161 5.43 20.09 -3.93
C PHE A 161 4.75 21.17 -3.08
N MET A 162 3.91 22.00 -3.71
CA MET A 162 3.16 23.07 -3.06
C MET A 162 1.78 22.61 -2.62
N HIS A 163 1.22 23.25 -1.60
CA HIS A 163 -0.12 22.97 -1.10
C HIS A 163 -0.89 24.25 -0.78
N GLY A 164 -2.19 24.25 -1.07
CA GLY A 164 -3.07 25.40 -0.83
C GLY A 164 -3.50 25.56 0.64
N GLY A 165 -3.05 24.67 1.54
CA GLY A 165 -3.36 24.74 2.96
C GLY A 165 -2.99 23.46 3.71
N VAL A 166 -3.17 23.51 5.03
CA VAL A 166 -2.79 22.43 5.95
C VAL A 166 -3.59 21.15 5.67
N GLY A 167 -4.90 21.26 5.42
CA GLY A 167 -5.76 20.11 5.11
C GLY A 167 -5.35 19.40 3.81
N HIS A 168 -5.00 20.18 2.79
CA HIS A 168 -4.51 19.67 1.50
C HIS A 168 -3.16 18.95 1.68
N LEU A 169 -2.23 19.53 2.43
CA LEU A 169 -0.95 18.90 2.77
C LEU A 169 -1.15 17.57 3.52
N VAL A 170 -1.93 17.56 4.60
CA VAL A 170 -2.15 16.35 5.41
C VAL A 170 -2.79 15.24 4.58
N GLY A 171 -3.77 15.58 3.73
CA GLY A 171 -4.39 14.64 2.80
C GLY A 171 -3.37 14.02 1.85
N ASN A 172 -2.58 14.85 1.16
CA ASN A 172 -1.57 14.38 0.23
C ASN A 172 -0.51 13.51 0.92
N MET A 173 -0.01 13.92 2.08
CA MET A 173 1.01 13.15 2.80
C MET A 173 0.49 11.80 3.28
N LEU A 174 -0.78 11.74 3.71
CA LEU A 174 -1.43 10.48 4.07
C LEU A 174 -1.41 9.50 2.88
N PHE A 175 -1.95 9.90 1.72
CA PHE A 175 -2.01 9.01 0.56
C PHE A 175 -0.64 8.70 -0.04
N LEU A 176 0.28 9.67 -0.05
CA LEU A 176 1.66 9.45 -0.47
C LEU A 176 2.32 8.35 0.38
N VAL A 177 2.15 8.37 1.71
CA VAL A 177 2.66 7.34 2.61
C VAL A 177 1.98 5.99 2.35
N LEU A 178 0.65 5.94 2.26
CA LEU A 178 -0.09 4.70 2.03
C LEU A 178 0.33 4.02 0.73
N LEU A 179 0.49 4.79 -0.35
CA LEU A 179 0.92 4.29 -1.65
C LEU A 179 2.41 3.95 -1.67
N GLY A 180 3.25 4.76 -1.05
CA GLY A 180 4.70 4.56 -1.00
C GLY A 180 5.10 3.29 -0.26
N ILE A 181 4.41 2.94 0.84
CA ILE A 181 4.63 1.68 1.57
C ILE A 181 4.42 0.45 0.67
N LEU A 182 3.52 0.52 -0.32
CA LEU A 182 3.25 -0.58 -1.26
C LEU A 182 4.17 -0.52 -2.49
N LEU A 183 4.26 0.65 -3.13
CA LEU A 183 4.93 0.79 -4.42
C LEU A 183 6.45 0.84 -4.32
N GLU A 184 7.02 1.50 -3.31
CA GLU A 184 8.46 1.65 -3.22
C GLU A 184 9.17 0.30 -3.03
N PRO A 185 8.70 -0.62 -2.16
CA PRO A 185 9.27 -1.98 -2.09
C PRO A 185 9.05 -2.82 -3.35
N ALA A 186 7.97 -2.58 -4.10
CA ALA A 186 7.66 -3.31 -5.32
C ALA A 186 8.50 -2.84 -6.53
N LEU A 187 8.87 -1.56 -6.58
CA LEU A 187 9.57 -0.95 -7.72
C LEU A 187 11.05 -0.61 -7.44
N GLY A 188 11.40 -0.46 -6.16
CA GLY A 188 12.64 0.15 -5.71
C GLY A 188 12.61 1.68 -5.78
N GLY A 189 13.45 2.33 -4.98
CA GLY A 189 13.42 3.78 -4.75
C GLY A 189 13.48 4.65 -6.02
N LEU A 190 14.43 4.39 -6.93
CA LEU A 190 14.61 5.22 -8.14
C LEU A 190 13.41 5.12 -9.09
N ARG A 191 12.84 3.92 -9.25
CA ARG A 191 11.68 3.71 -10.15
C ARG A 191 10.42 4.29 -9.54
N TYR A 192 10.26 4.19 -8.22
CA TYR A 192 9.19 4.86 -7.50
C TYR A 192 9.27 6.39 -7.63
N LEU A 193 10.47 6.99 -7.47
CA LEU A 193 10.67 8.41 -7.70
C LEU A 193 10.35 8.83 -9.14
N GLY A 194 10.82 8.04 -10.12
CA GLY A 194 10.51 8.28 -11.53
C GLY A 194 9.01 8.19 -11.82
N LEU A 195 8.32 7.21 -11.23
CA LEU A 195 6.86 7.08 -11.34
C LEU A 195 6.15 8.31 -10.78
N TYR A 196 6.56 8.82 -9.61
CA TYR A 196 6.00 10.04 -9.01
C TYR A 196 6.19 11.27 -9.93
N LEU A 197 7.43 11.55 -10.34
CA LEU A 197 7.76 12.75 -11.12
C LEU A 197 7.13 12.73 -12.52
N ILE A 198 7.21 11.60 -13.22
CA ILE A 198 6.62 11.46 -14.57
C ILE A 198 5.10 11.58 -14.49
N SER A 199 4.48 11.03 -13.45
CA SER A 199 3.03 11.16 -13.25
C SER A 199 2.60 12.61 -13.00
N GLY A 200 3.34 13.35 -12.19
CA GLY A 200 3.05 14.77 -11.96
C GLY A 200 3.23 15.62 -13.22
N LEU A 201 4.26 15.33 -14.03
CA LEU A 201 4.42 15.96 -15.35
C LEU A 201 3.27 15.61 -16.32
N GLY A 202 2.82 14.35 -16.31
CA GLY A 202 1.66 13.92 -17.11
C GLY A 202 0.35 14.60 -16.67
N SER A 203 0.20 14.77 -15.35
CA SER A 203 -0.90 15.53 -14.74
C SER A 203 -0.89 17.00 -15.18
N ALA A 204 0.28 17.66 -15.10
CA ALA A 204 0.48 19.03 -15.57
C ALA A 204 0.17 19.17 -17.07
N ALA A 205 0.68 18.25 -17.89
CA ALA A 205 0.46 18.27 -19.34
C ALA A 205 -1.03 18.21 -19.69
N VAL A 206 -1.80 17.31 -19.07
CA VAL A 206 -3.25 17.24 -19.32
C VAL A 206 -3.96 18.51 -18.85
N SER A 207 -3.63 19.02 -17.66
CA SER A 207 -4.24 20.24 -17.12
C SER A 207 -4.00 21.45 -18.02
N LEU A 208 -2.77 21.61 -18.50
CA LEU A 208 -2.39 22.67 -19.45
C LEU A 208 -3.13 22.54 -20.78
N THR A 209 -3.30 21.32 -21.30
CA THR A 209 -4.05 21.14 -22.56
C THR A 209 -5.54 21.43 -22.44
N VAL A 210 -6.13 21.20 -21.27
CA VAL A 210 -7.58 21.38 -21.05
C VAL A 210 -7.92 22.83 -20.73
N ASN A 211 -7.10 23.49 -19.90
CA ASN A 211 -7.36 24.84 -19.39
C ASN A 211 -6.52 25.92 -20.09
N TRP A 212 -5.93 25.61 -21.25
CA TRP A 212 -5.00 26.50 -21.94
C TRP A 212 -5.56 27.93 -22.10
N GLY A 213 -4.79 28.91 -21.65
CA GLY A 213 -5.16 30.33 -21.72
C GLY A 213 -6.13 30.81 -20.64
N ALA A 214 -6.52 29.97 -19.68
CA ALA A 214 -7.23 30.43 -18.49
C ALA A 214 -6.28 31.19 -17.56
N ALA A 215 -6.75 32.28 -16.97
CA ALA A 215 -6.00 33.09 -15.99
C ALA A 215 -5.79 32.40 -14.63
N THR A 216 -6.31 31.18 -14.47
CA THR A 216 -6.15 30.38 -13.25
C THR A 216 -4.97 29.43 -13.38
N GLY A 217 -4.59 28.80 -12.27
CA GLY A 217 -3.54 27.81 -12.25
C GLY A 217 -3.81 26.68 -11.26
N SER A 218 -2.90 25.71 -11.21
CA SER A 218 -2.97 24.59 -10.28
C SER A 218 -1.69 24.38 -9.50
N LEU A 219 -1.84 23.77 -8.32
CA LEU A 219 -0.74 23.28 -7.49
C LEU A 219 -1.20 22.04 -6.72
N GLY A 220 -0.24 21.22 -6.31
CA GLY A 220 -0.51 20.07 -5.47
C GLY A 220 0.26 18.81 -5.87
N ALA A 221 0.67 18.06 -4.85
CA ALA A 221 1.18 16.70 -5.03
C ALA A 221 0.10 15.72 -5.54
N SER A 222 -1.18 16.08 -5.47
CA SER A 222 -2.33 15.24 -5.81
C SER A 222 -2.27 14.65 -7.22
N GLY A 223 -1.78 15.40 -8.22
CA GLY A 223 -1.60 14.88 -9.58
C GLY A 223 -0.60 13.73 -9.68
N ALA A 224 0.55 13.87 -9.00
CA ALA A 224 1.56 12.81 -8.92
C ALA A 224 1.05 11.61 -8.09
N ILE A 225 0.33 11.86 -7.00
CA ILE A 225 -0.32 10.83 -6.16
C ILE A 225 -1.38 10.06 -6.97
N ALA A 226 -2.17 10.75 -7.79
CA ALA A 226 -3.14 10.13 -8.69
C ALA A 226 -2.44 9.19 -9.69
N GLY A 227 -1.25 9.54 -10.19
CA GLY A 227 -0.46 8.61 -11.01
C GLY A 227 0.20 7.48 -10.22
N LEU A 228 0.62 7.67 -8.98
CA LEU A 228 0.97 6.55 -8.11
C LEU A 228 -0.20 5.57 -7.97
N MET A 229 -1.44 6.07 -7.87
CA MET A 229 -2.63 5.24 -7.83
C MET A 229 -2.86 4.47 -9.15
N GLY A 230 -2.67 5.13 -10.30
CA GLY A 230 -2.68 4.47 -11.61
C GLY A 230 -1.62 3.36 -11.73
N GLY A 231 -0.40 3.65 -11.27
CA GLY A 231 0.70 2.68 -11.21
C GLY A 231 0.38 1.50 -10.28
N LEU A 232 -0.20 1.75 -9.10
CA LEU A 232 -0.67 0.73 -8.16
C LEU A 232 -1.68 -0.20 -8.81
N ALA A 233 -2.66 0.35 -9.53
CA ALA A 233 -3.69 -0.43 -10.22
C ALA A 233 -3.07 -1.42 -11.22
N VAL A 234 -2.00 -1.05 -11.91
CA VAL A 234 -1.32 -1.92 -12.88
C VAL A 234 -0.35 -2.90 -12.21
N VAL A 235 0.45 -2.43 -11.25
CA VAL A 235 1.49 -3.23 -10.58
C VAL A 235 0.86 -4.31 -9.69
N TYR A 236 -0.10 -3.94 -8.84
CA TYR A 236 -0.78 -4.87 -7.93
C TYR A 236 -1.98 -5.55 -8.58
N GLY A 237 -2.74 -4.87 -9.46
CA GLY A 237 -3.98 -5.42 -10.02
C GLY A 237 -5.00 -5.75 -8.94
N LEU A 238 -5.54 -6.97 -8.97
CA LEU A 238 -6.48 -7.47 -7.97
C LEU A 238 -5.80 -8.18 -6.78
N ARG A 239 -4.47 -8.09 -6.65
CA ARG A 239 -3.75 -8.67 -5.52
C ARG A 239 -4.23 -8.05 -4.21
N LYS A 240 -4.49 -8.91 -3.23
CA LYS A 240 -4.95 -8.51 -1.90
C LYS A 240 -3.75 -8.22 -1.02
N VAL A 241 -3.73 -7.04 -0.43
CA VAL A 241 -2.74 -6.61 0.57
C VAL A 241 -3.39 -6.57 1.95
N ARG A 242 -2.61 -6.57 3.03
CA ARG A 242 -3.19 -6.41 4.38
C ARG A 242 -3.28 -4.95 4.74
N PHE A 243 -4.48 -4.57 5.13
CA PHE A 243 -4.77 -3.29 5.71
C PHE A 243 -4.96 -3.45 7.22
N PHE A 244 -4.05 -2.87 7.99
CA PHE A 244 -4.24 -2.62 9.40
C PHE A 244 -5.36 -1.60 9.58
N TYR A 245 -6.32 -1.89 10.45
CA TYR A 245 -7.31 -0.91 10.86
C TYR A 245 -7.46 -0.88 12.38
N TRP A 246 -7.79 0.30 12.88
CA TRP A 246 -8.12 0.48 14.29
C TRP A 246 -9.39 1.31 14.45
N ALA A 247 -10.23 0.86 15.38
CA ALA A 247 -11.45 1.54 15.79
C ALA A 247 -11.53 1.49 17.32
N PHE A 248 -11.35 2.64 17.96
CA PHE A 248 -11.27 2.78 19.43
C PHE A 248 -10.19 1.87 20.04
N VAL A 249 -10.59 0.79 20.71
CA VAL A 249 -9.70 -0.20 21.35
C VAL A 249 -9.59 -1.51 20.56
N TYR A 250 -10.23 -1.59 19.39
CA TYR A 250 -10.16 -2.76 18.52
C TYR A 250 -9.10 -2.55 17.43
N PHE A 251 -8.19 -3.50 17.31
CA PHE A 251 -7.09 -3.50 16.36
C PHE A 251 -7.09 -4.82 15.61
N ASP A 252 -7.19 -4.78 14.29
CA ASP A 252 -7.22 -5.99 13.47
C ASP A 252 -6.74 -5.69 12.04
N TYR A 253 -6.69 -6.73 11.20
CA TYR A 253 -6.24 -6.65 9.82
C TYR A 253 -7.32 -7.17 8.88
N VAL A 254 -7.52 -6.48 7.76
CA VAL A 254 -8.39 -6.93 6.67
C VAL A 254 -7.59 -7.10 5.39
N ARG A 255 -7.91 -8.12 4.60
CA ARG A 255 -7.35 -8.30 3.26
C ARG A 255 -8.31 -7.80 2.21
N ALA A 256 -7.88 -6.78 1.49
CA ALA A 256 -8.62 -6.23 0.38
C ALA A 256 -7.67 -5.99 -0.81
N PRO A 257 -8.20 -5.94 -2.05
CA PRO A 257 -7.40 -5.52 -3.19
C PRO A 257 -6.72 -4.18 -2.90
N ALA A 258 -5.46 -4.01 -3.30
CA ALA A 258 -4.75 -2.72 -3.17
C ALA A 258 -5.56 -1.57 -3.81
N LEU A 259 -6.35 -1.90 -4.84
CA LEU A 259 -7.27 -1.01 -5.53
C LEU A 259 -8.34 -0.38 -4.62
N VAL A 260 -8.59 -0.88 -3.40
CA VAL A 260 -9.48 -0.22 -2.42
C VAL A 260 -8.95 1.15 -1.99
N LEU A 261 -7.64 1.42 -2.14
CA LEU A 261 -7.09 2.75 -1.92
C LEU A 261 -7.65 3.80 -2.90
N LEU A 262 -8.07 3.40 -4.11
CA LEU A 262 -8.64 4.30 -5.12
C LEU A 262 -9.97 4.93 -4.66
N PRO A 263 -11.04 4.16 -4.30
CA PRO A 263 -12.27 4.77 -3.80
C PRO A 263 -12.09 5.45 -2.45
N LEU A 264 -11.15 5.02 -1.60
CA LEU A 264 -10.83 5.72 -0.35
C LEU A 264 -10.21 7.10 -0.63
N TRP A 265 -9.31 7.20 -1.60
CA TRP A 265 -8.72 8.45 -2.05
C TRP A 265 -9.76 9.37 -2.67
N LEU A 266 -10.54 8.89 -3.64
CA LEU A 266 -11.62 9.67 -4.26
C LEU A 266 -12.67 10.14 -3.23
N GLY A 267 -13.02 9.29 -2.27
CA GLY A 267 -13.93 9.66 -1.18
C GLY A 267 -13.34 10.75 -0.27
N TRP A 268 -12.03 10.74 -0.04
CA TRP A 268 -11.35 11.79 0.72
C TRP A 268 -11.30 13.11 -0.04
N GLU A 269 -10.97 13.09 -1.34
CA GLU A 269 -11.02 14.28 -2.22
C GLU A 269 -12.43 14.90 -2.20
N MET A 270 -13.46 14.07 -2.37
CA MET A 270 -14.85 14.54 -2.33
C MET A 270 -15.26 15.08 -0.96
N LEU A 271 -14.75 14.52 0.13
CA LEU A 271 -14.96 15.06 1.47
C LEU A 271 -14.25 16.39 1.67
N GLN A 272 -13.01 16.55 1.17
CA GLN A 272 -12.32 17.83 1.23
C GLN A 272 -13.10 18.91 0.48
N TRP A 273 -13.61 18.59 -0.70
CA TRP A 273 -14.48 19.49 -1.46
C TRP A 273 -15.74 19.92 -0.70
N MET A 274 -16.35 19.00 0.06
CA MET A 274 -17.54 19.31 0.86
C MET A 274 -17.23 20.10 2.14
N LEU A 275 -16.03 19.97 2.70
CA LEU A 275 -15.68 20.55 4.00
C LEU A 275 -14.87 21.85 3.92
N PHE A 276 -14.22 22.11 2.78
CA PHE A 276 -13.35 23.27 2.59
C PHE A 276 -13.83 24.08 1.39
N GLU A 277 -14.53 25.19 1.65
CA GLU A 277 -14.95 26.16 0.64
C GLU A 277 -13.73 26.69 -0.14
N GLY A 278 -13.84 26.75 -1.47
CA GLY A 278 -12.77 27.22 -2.37
C GLY A 278 -11.77 26.15 -2.84
N SER A 279 -11.96 24.86 -2.52
CA SER A 279 -11.10 23.81 -3.08
C SER A 279 -11.44 23.52 -4.55
N ASN A 280 -10.72 24.13 -5.49
CA ASN A 280 -10.80 23.79 -6.90
C ASN A 280 -10.02 22.48 -7.15
N ILE A 281 -10.72 21.34 -7.16
CA ILE A 281 -10.13 20.04 -7.50
C ILE A 281 -10.01 19.94 -9.02
N ALA A 282 -8.77 19.92 -9.52
CA ALA A 282 -8.47 19.71 -10.93
C ALA A 282 -8.61 18.22 -11.31
N TYR A 283 -9.85 17.77 -11.58
CA TYR A 283 -10.15 16.38 -11.93
C TYR A 283 -9.43 15.92 -13.21
N GLU A 284 -9.25 16.82 -14.16
CA GLU A 284 -8.46 16.62 -15.38
C GLU A 284 -6.99 16.35 -15.07
N ALA A 285 -6.42 17.05 -14.08
CA ALA A 285 -5.06 16.83 -13.61
C ALA A 285 -4.93 15.41 -13.05
N HIS A 286 -5.88 14.99 -12.22
CA HIS A 286 -5.91 13.66 -11.63
C HIS A 286 -6.05 12.57 -12.69
N ALA A 287 -6.91 12.77 -13.68
CA ALA A 287 -7.07 11.84 -14.80
C ALA A 287 -5.77 11.69 -15.60
N GLY A 288 -5.09 12.80 -15.89
CA GLY A 288 -3.78 12.80 -16.54
C GLY A 288 -2.73 12.04 -15.72
N GLY A 289 -2.66 12.31 -14.42
CA GLY A 289 -1.81 11.57 -13.49
C GLY A 289 -2.07 10.07 -13.53
N ILE A 290 -3.32 9.63 -13.34
CA ILE A 290 -3.72 8.21 -13.35
C ILE A 290 -3.31 7.52 -14.65
N VAL A 291 -3.60 8.13 -15.80
CA VAL A 291 -3.29 7.54 -17.12
C VAL A 291 -1.78 7.41 -17.31
N THR A 292 -1.03 8.47 -17.01
CA THR A 292 0.43 8.47 -17.14
C THR A 292 1.07 7.46 -16.19
N GLY A 293 0.65 7.44 -14.93
CA GLY A 293 1.16 6.50 -13.94
C GLY A 293 0.82 5.04 -14.26
N ALA A 294 -0.39 4.77 -14.79
CA ALA A 294 -0.75 3.45 -15.28
C ALA A 294 0.11 3.02 -16.48
N LEU A 295 0.39 3.93 -17.42
CA LEU A 295 1.27 3.66 -18.56
C LEU A 295 2.70 3.35 -18.11
N VAL A 296 3.27 4.16 -17.21
CA VAL A 296 4.61 3.93 -16.64
C VAL A 296 4.63 2.60 -15.88
N GLY A 297 3.63 2.34 -15.05
CA GLY A 297 3.47 1.07 -14.33
C GLY A 297 3.42 -0.12 -15.29
N TRP A 298 2.68 -0.02 -16.40
CA TRP A 298 2.60 -1.05 -17.43
C TRP A 298 3.95 -1.29 -18.11
N LEU A 299 4.69 -0.24 -18.44
CA LEU A 299 6.03 -0.33 -19.01
C LEU A 299 6.99 -1.05 -18.05
N LEU A 300 6.94 -0.71 -16.75
CA LEU A 300 7.77 -1.34 -15.72
C LEU A 300 7.44 -2.82 -15.55
N VAL A 301 6.17 -3.19 -15.52
CA VAL A 301 5.72 -4.59 -15.49
C VAL A 301 6.20 -5.35 -16.73
N ARG A 302 6.01 -4.77 -17.93
CA ARG A 302 6.42 -5.39 -19.19
C ARG A 302 7.94 -5.56 -19.30
N ALA A 303 8.71 -4.64 -18.73
CA ALA A 303 10.17 -4.69 -18.70
C ALA A 303 10.73 -5.61 -17.59
N GLY A 304 9.87 -6.30 -16.82
CA GLY A 304 10.30 -7.17 -15.71
C GLY A 304 10.99 -6.41 -14.57
N GLN A 305 10.68 -5.12 -14.41
CA GLN A 305 11.30 -4.22 -13.43
C GLN A 305 10.53 -4.16 -12.10
N VAL A 306 9.65 -5.13 -11.85
CA VAL A 306 8.82 -5.22 -10.65
C VAL A 306 9.29 -6.40 -9.80
N ASN A 307 9.45 -6.18 -8.50
CA ASN A 307 9.84 -7.22 -7.57
C ASN A 307 8.66 -8.13 -7.24
N HIS A 308 8.55 -9.25 -7.98
CA HIS A 308 7.51 -10.25 -7.78
C HIS A 308 7.59 -10.95 -6.42
N GLU A 309 8.78 -11.10 -5.83
CA GLU A 309 8.92 -11.69 -4.49
C GLU A 309 8.23 -10.81 -3.43
N THR A 310 8.39 -9.48 -3.54
CA THR A 310 7.67 -8.53 -2.67
C THR A 310 6.16 -8.66 -2.84
N LEU A 311 5.67 -8.64 -4.08
CA LEU A 311 4.23 -8.73 -4.38
C LEU A 311 3.60 -10.05 -3.89
N ASP A 312 4.31 -11.17 -4.07
CA ASP A 312 3.84 -12.49 -3.68
C ASP A 312 3.86 -12.67 -2.15
N GLN A 313 4.82 -12.05 -1.46
CA GLN A 313 4.85 -12.01 0.00
C GLN A 313 3.70 -11.18 0.58
N ASP A 314 3.42 -10.01 0.00
CA ASP A 314 2.30 -9.15 0.42
C ASP A 314 0.95 -9.85 0.17
N SER A 315 0.88 -10.63 -0.91
CA SER A 315 -0.29 -11.46 -1.26
C SER A 315 -0.32 -12.83 -0.56
N GLY A 316 0.75 -13.20 0.16
CA GLY A 316 1.02 -14.55 0.68
C GLY A 316 0.08 -14.96 1.82
N PRO A 317 0.15 -16.19 2.36
CA PRO A 317 -0.74 -16.62 3.44
C PRO A 317 -0.53 -15.82 4.75
N ASP A 318 -1.60 -15.38 5.42
CA ASP A 318 -1.49 -14.58 6.65
C ASP A 318 -1.05 -15.43 7.85
N VAL A 319 0.20 -15.27 8.28
CA VAL A 319 0.77 -15.96 9.44
C VAL A 319 -0.01 -15.63 10.74
N HIS A 320 -0.66 -14.48 10.83
CA HIS A 320 -1.47 -14.11 12.01
C HIS A 320 -2.81 -14.85 12.03
N SER A 321 -3.57 -14.83 10.93
CA SER A 321 -4.77 -15.65 10.75
C SER A 321 -4.45 -17.14 10.92
N ASP A 322 -3.31 -17.63 10.43
CA ASP A 322 -2.91 -19.03 10.63
C ASP A 322 -2.70 -19.34 12.11
N ARG A 323 -2.07 -18.44 12.89
CA ARG A 323 -1.95 -18.59 14.36
C ARG A 323 -3.31 -18.60 15.06
N LYS A 324 -4.23 -17.70 14.68
CA LYS A 324 -5.60 -17.65 15.22
C LYS A 324 -6.37 -18.92 14.89
N THR A 325 -6.29 -19.38 13.65
CA THR A 325 -6.91 -20.64 13.17
C THR A 325 -6.35 -21.85 13.93
N VAL A 326 -5.04 -21.88 14.19
CA VAL A 326 -4.42 -22.93 15.02
C VAL A 326 -4.92 -22.87 16.46
N ALA A 327 -5.09 -21.68 17.04
CA ALA A 327 -5.66 -21.52 18.39
C ALA A 327 -7.12 -21.97 18.44
N GLU A 328 -7.93 -21.64 17.44
CA GLU A 328 -9.31 -22.12 17.32
C GLU A 328 -9.40 -23.63 17.12
N ALA A 329 -8.47 -24.22 16.35
CA ALA A 329 -8.37 -25.66 16.20
C ALA A 329 -8.02 -26.35 17.52
N ARG A 330 -7.13 -25.77 18.36
CA ARG A 330 -6.86 -26.27 19.71
C ARG A 330 -8.09 -26.19 20.61
N LYS A 331 -8.79 -25.06 20.62
CA LYS A 331 -10.05 -24.92 21.38
C LYS A 331 -11.10 -25.95 20.94
N ALA A 332 -11.20 -26.25 19.64
CA ALA A 332 -12.08 -27.29 19.15
C ALA A 332 -11.66 -28.70 19.63
N LEU A 333 -10.35 -28.98 19.70
CA LEU A 333 -9.83 -30.23 20.28
C LEU A 333 -10.12 -30.34 21.77
N GLU A 334 -9.92 -29.26 22.53
CA GLU A 334 -10.25 -29.17 23.97
C GLU A 334 -11.74 -29.38 24.22
N ALA A 335 -12.58 -28.89 23.31
CA ALA A 335 -14.03 -29.11 23.31
C ALA A 335 -14.46 -30.49 22.74
N LEU A 336 -13.51 -31.37 22.42
CA LEU A 336 -13.73 -32.69 21.83
C LEU A 336 -14.56 -32.66 20.52
N ASP A 337 -14.39 -31.62 19.71
CA ASP A 337 -15.02 -31.45 18.39
C ASP A 337 -13.99 -31.73 17.25
N PRO A 338 -13.82 -33.00 16.85
CA PRO A 338 -12.87 -33.36 15.80
C PRO A 338 -13.28 -32.87 14.42
N VAL A 339 -14.58 -32.66 14.17
CA VAL A 339 -15.06 -32.21 12.86
C VAL A 339 -14.62 -30.78 12.62
N ARG A 340 -14.84 -29.90 13.61
CA ARG A 340 -14.40 -28.51 13.54
C ARG A 340 -12.88 -28.39 13.52
N ALA A 341 -12.17 -29.13 14.37
CA ALA A 341 -10.71 -29.12 14.40
C ALA A 341 -10.11 -29.50 13.03
N LYS A 342 -10.57 -30.61 12.43
CA LYS A 342 -10.08 -31.06 11.10
C LYS A 342 -10.44 -30.07 9.99
N ARG A 343 -11.63 -29.46 10.04
CA ARG A 343 -12.04 -28.44 9.06
C ARG A 343 -11.10 -27.22 9.08
N LEU A 344 -10.68 -26.78 10.27
CA LEU A 344 -9.74 -25.67 10.43
C LEU A 344 -8.30 -26.05 10.02
N LEU A 345 -7.87 -27.28 10.29
CA LEU A 345 -6.50 -27.74 10.04
C LEU A 345 -6.23 -28.15 8.58
N LYS A 346 -7.19 -28.72 7.84
CA LYS A 346 -6.98 -29.18 6.44
C LYS A 346 -6.41 -28.10 5.51
N PRO A 347 -6.94 -26.85 5.48
CA PRO A 347 -6.38 -25.78 4.66
C PRO A 347 -4.97 -25.35 5.08
N LEU A 348 -4.65 -25.41 6.38
CA LEU A 348 -3.32 -25.11 6.91
C LEU A 348 -2.31 -26.16 6.48
N LEU A 349 -2.66 -27.44 6.58
CA LEU A 349 -1.81 -28.55 6.14
C LEU A 349 -1.53 -28.55 4.64
N LYS A 350 -2.44 -28.00 3.82
CA LYS A 350 -2.20 -27.83 2.38
C LYS A 350 -1.14 -26.75 2.09
N ARG A 351 -1.06 -25.72 2.95
CA ARG A 351 -0.13 -24.59 2.82
C ARG A 351 1.23 -24.86 3.48
N HIS A 352 1.20 -25.47 4.66
CA HIS A 352 2.37 -25.72 5.53
C HIS A 352 2.56 -27.23 5.72
N GLY A 353 2.71 -27.96 4.61
CA GLY A 353 2.61 -29.42 4.58
C GLY A 353 3.68 -30.20 5.33
N ASP A 354 4.78 -29.56 5.73
CA ASP A 354 5.88 -30.20 6.47
C ASP A 354 5.97 -29.74 7.94
N GLU A 355 5.03 -28.92 8.40
CA GLU A 355 4.99 -28.44 9.78
C GLU A 355 4.49 -29.54 10.74
N ALA A 356 5.40 -30.10 11.54
CA ALA A 356 5.10 -31.19 12.49
C ALA A 356 3.95 -30.83 13.45
N ARG A 357 3.92 -29.58 13.93
CA ARG A 357 2.92 -29.13 14.90
C ARG A 357 1.50 -29.21 14.35
N LEU A 358 1.27 -28.86 13.08
CA LEU A 358 -0.04 -28.96 12.47
C LEU A 358 -0.48 -30.42 12.31
N TRP A 359 0.44 -31.29 11.88
CA TRP A 359 0.18 -32.73 11.78
C TRP A 359 -0.10 -33.36 13.15
N SER A 360 0.58 -32.92 14.21
CA SER A 360 0.31 -33.40 15.58
C SER A 360 -1.10 -33.07 16.05
N LEU A 361 -1.59 -31.85 15.79
CA LEU A 361 -2.96 -31.43 16.10
C LEU A 361 -3.98 -32.19 15.26
N TYR A 362 -3.67 -32.41 13.99
CA TYR A 362 -4.54 -33.14 13.08
C TYR A 362 -4.66 -34.62 13.48
N LEU A 363 -3.54 -35.25 13.86
CA LEU A 363 -3.52 -36.60 14.40
C LEU A 363 -4.31 -36.69 15.71
N ALA A 364 -4.17 -35.71 16.61
CA ALA A 364 -4.98 -35.63 17.82
C ALA A 364 -6.49 -35.55 17.51
N ALA A 365 -6.88 -34.79 16.49
CA ALA A 365 -8.27 -34.73 16.04
C ALA A 365 -8.78 -36.09 15.55
N CYS A 366 -7.97 -36.81 14.75
CA CYS A 366 -8.33 -38.15 14.27
C CYS A 366 -8.49 -39.16 15.41
N ARG A 367 -7.69 -39.04 16.49
CA ARG A 367 -7.74 -39.94 17.65
C ARG A 367 -9.01 -39.80 18.51
N LEU A 368 -9.73 -38.68 18.40
CA LEU A 368 -10.99 -38.47 19.13
C LEU A 368 -12.13 -39.38 18.64
N ARG A 369 -12.00 -39.99 17.46
CA ARG A 369 -12.95 -40.96 16.94
C ARG A 369 -12.27 -42.32 16.78
N SER A 370 -12.92 -43.37 17.30
CA SER A 370 -12.44 -44.75 17.23
C SER A 370 -12.26 -45.26 15.79
N GLU A 371 -13.08 -44.77 14.84
CA GLU A 371 -13.00 -45.12 13.42
C GLU A 371 -12.94 -43.87 12.54
N ASP A 372 -11.89 -43.07 12.67
CA ASP A 372 -11.67 -41.91 11.80
C ASP A 372 -11.05 -42.32 10.44
N PRO A 373 -11.68 -41.99 9.30
CA PRO A 373 -11.14 -42.32 7.98
C PRO A 373 -9.82 -41.59 7.68
N ASP A 374 -9.59 -40.42 8.31
CA ASP A 374 -8.40 -39.62 8.08
C ASP A 374 -7.19 -40.12 8.88
N LEU A 375 -7.36 -41.05 9.84
CA LEU A 375 -6.27 -41.51 10.72
C LEU A 375 -5.13 -42.18 9.94
N ASP A 376 -5.46 -43.14 9.08
CA ASP A 376 -4.46 -43.88 8.29
C ASP A 376 -3.73 -42.96 7.29
N ILE A 377 -4.46 -41.99 6.73
CA ILE A 377 -3.94 -40.96 5.82
C ILE A 377 -2.96 -40.05 6.55
N ALA A 378 -3.35 -39.54 7.73
CA ALA A 378 -2.53 -38.66 8.56
C ALA A 378 -1.23 -39.35 8.99
N MET A 379 -1.32 -40.59 9.50
CA MET A 379 -0.15 -41.37 9.92
C MET A 379 0.81 -41.58 8.76
N LYS A 380 0.32 -42.02 7.59
CA LYS A 380 1.19 -42.21 6.40
C LYS A 380 1.85 -40.92 5.92
N ARG A 381 1.17 -39.77 6.03
CA ARG A 381 1.75 -38.48 5.66
C ARG A 381 2.82 -38.04 6.67
N ILE A 382 2.58 -38.27 7.97
CA ILE A 382 3.56 -38.05 9.04
C ILE A 382 4.81 -38.90 8.81
N LEU A 383 4.64 -40.19 8.49
CA LEU A 383 5.78 -41.09 8.21
C LEU A 383 6.63 -40.62 7.01
N ARG A 384 6.13 -39.72 6.16
CA ARG A 384 6.84 -39.12 5.02
C ARG A 384 7.47 -37.75 5.32
N LEU A 385 7.29 -37.19 6.51
CA LEU A 385 7.97 -35.94 6.90
C LEU A 385 9.49 -36.14 6.80
N PRO A 386 10.27 -35.13 6.39
CA PRO A 386 11.70 -35.28 6.13
C PRO A 386 12.48 -35.66 7.40
N GLY A 387 12.12 -35.03 8.53
CA GLY A 387 12.80 -35.22 9.81
C GLY A 387 14.03 -34.34 9.96
N ASP A 388 13.99 -33.14 9.39
CA ASP A 388 15.07 -32.16 9.47
C ASP A 388 15.15 -31.58 10.88
N THR A 389 14.01 -31.37 11.53
CA THR A 389 13.92 -30.86 12.91
C THR A 389 13.70 -31.97 13.96
N PRO A 390 14.11 -31.79 15.22
CA PRO A 390 13.86 -32.74 16.30
C PRO A 390 12.37 -33.07 16.48
N GLU A 391 11.48 -32.08 16.35
CA GLU A 391 10.04 -32.25 16.53
C GLU A 391 9.43 -33.12 15.43
N GLN A 392 9.92 -33.00 14.18
CA GLN A 392 9.52 -33.88 13.11
C GLN A 392 9.95 -35.32 13.40
N ARG A 393 11.20 -35.53 13.86
CA ARG A 393 11.74 -36.87 14.16
C ARG A 393 10.92 -37.56 15.25
N GLU A 394 10.65 -36.87 16.35
CA GLU A 394 9.83 -37.37 17.46
C GLU A 394 8.43 -37.75 16.98
N LEU A 395 7.77 -36.86 16.23
CA LEU A 395 6.43 -37.12 15.69
C LEU A 395 6.40 -38.34 14.76
N VAL A 396 7.42 -38.53 13.91
CA VAL A 396 7.52 -39.71 13.04
C VAL A 396 7.70 -41.00 13.84
N VAL A 397 8.57 -40.98 14.86
CA VAL A 397 8.84 -42.15 15.72
C VAL A 397 7.56 -42.56 16.46
N ASP A 398 6.86 -41.59 17.06
CA ASP A 398 5.61 -41.83 17.80
C ASP A 398 4.49 -42.33 16.89
N ALA A 399 4.31 -41.67 15.74
CA ALA A 399 3.31 -42.08 14.77
C ALA A 399 3.60 -43.49 14.25
N PHE A 400 4.86 -43.87 14.06
CA PHE A 400 5.21 -45.23 13.64
C PHE A 400 4.95 -46.27 14.73
N ALA A 401 5.28 -45.97 16.00
CA ALA A 401 5.03 -46.87 17.11
C ALA A 401 3.52 -47.15 17.28
N GLU A 402 2.68 -46.12 17.13
CA GLU A 402 1.23 -46.26 17.12
C GLU A 402 0.72 -47.02 15.89
N TYR A 403 1.25 -46.70 14.70
CA TYR A 403 0.86 -47.38 13.46
C TYR A 403 1.13 -48.89 13.54
N ARG A 404 2.28 -49.26 14.13
CA ARG A 404 2.63 -50.66 14.44
C ARG A 404 1.63 -51.28 15.42
N ARG A 405 1.25 -50.58 16.49
CA ARG A 405 0.29 -51.09 17.47
C ARG A 405 -1.09 -51.36 16.84
N LEU A 406 -1.54 -50.49 15.93
CA LEU A 406 -2.85 -50.61 15.28
C LEU A 406 -2.89 -51.65 14.16
N ARG A 407 -1.77 -51.87 13.45
CA ARG A 407 -1.73 -52.74 12.25
C ARG A 407 -0.95 -54.04 12.45
N GLY A 408 -0.24 -54.18 13.56
CA GLY A 408 0.61 -55.33 13.85
C GLY A 408 1.64 -55.56 12.74
N LYS A 409 1.67 -56.78 12.22
CA LYS A 409 2.60 -57.19 11.14
C LYS A 409 2.10 -56.82 9.73
N HIS A 410 0.85 -56.38 9.58
CA HIS A 410 0.23 -56.05 8.30
C HIS A 410 0.32 -54.55 7.99
N LEU A 411 1.55 -54.05 7.87
CA LEU A 411 1.80 -52.65 7.54
C LEU A 411 1.34 -52.35 6.11
N LYS A 412 0.26 -51.58 5.95
CA LYS A 412 -0.21 -51.10 4.64
C LYS A 412 0.65 -49.94 4.11
N MET A 413 1.95 -50.15 3.91
CA MET A 413 2.87 -49.15 3.37
C MET A 413 3.63 -49.66 2.16
N SER A 414 4.07 -48.76 1.27
CA SER A 414 4.87 -49.12 0.11
C SER A 414 6.29 -49.51 0.53
N ALA A 415 6.92 -50.44 -0.21
CA ALA A 415 8.29 -50.88 0.07
C ALA A 415 9.31 -49.72 0.10
N PRO A 416 9.29 -48.74 -0.82
CA PRO A 416 10.19 -47.58 -0.74
C PRO A 416 10.04 -46.74 0.53
N LEU A 417 8.79 -46.57 1.01
CA LEU A 417 8.53 -45.84 2.25
C LEU A 417 9.06 -46.62 3.46
N ALA A 418 8.86 -47.93 3.48
CA ALA A 418 9.34 -48.80 4.55
C ALA A 418 10.88 -48.80 4.66
N VAL A 419 11.58 -48.90 3.53
CA VAL A 419 13.05 -48.84 3.45
C VAL A 419 13.56 -47.47 3.91
N SER A 420 13.03 -46.38 3.35
CA SER A 420 13.41 -45.01 3.74
C SER A 420 13.18 -44.75 5.23
N LEU A 421 12.04 -45.20 5.75
CA LEU A 421 11.71 -45.04 7.17
C LEU A 421 12.62 -45.87 8.07
N ALA A 422 12.94 -47.12 7.70
CA ALA A 422 13.86 -47.96 8.47
C ALA A 422 15.26 -47.33 8.59
N GLY A 423 15.81 -46.83 7.48
CA GLY A 423 17.11 -46.14 7.48
C GLY A 423 17.09 -44.84 8.30
N ARG A 424 16.00 -44.06 8.23
CA ARG A 424 15.84 -42.84 9.03
C ARG A 424 15.72 -43.14 10.53
N LEU A 425 14.89 -44.13 10.90
CA LEU A 425 14.74 -44.55 12.29
C LEU A 425 16.06 -45.07 12.88
N ALA A 426 16.85 -45.82 12.12
CA ALA A 426 18.17 -46.26 12.53
C ALA A 426 19.10 -45.06 12.80
N ARG A 427 19.14 -44.08 11.88
CA ARG A 427 19.93 -42.85 12.05
C ARG A 427 19.48 -41.98 13.24
N TRP A 428 18.20 -41.99 13.56
CA TRP A 428 17.64 -41.22 14.68
C TRP A 428 17.69 -41.98 16.02
N GLY A 429 18.27 -43.18 16.06
CA GLY A 429 18.39 -43.97 17.29
C GLY A 429 17.11 -44.70 17.72
N ALA A 430 16.07 -44.72 16.89
CA ALA A 430 14.84 -45.50 17.11
C ALA A 430 15.07 -46.97 16.68
N VAL A 431 16.02 -47.64 17.34
CA VAL A 431 16.60 -48.92 16.94
C VAL A 431 15.56 -50.04 16.89
N ASP A 432 14.67 -50.15 17.89
CA ASP A 432 13.68 -51.23 17.92
C ASP A 432 12.61 -51.09 16.81
N GLN A 433 12.25 -49.85 16.49
CA GLN A 433 11.35 -49.54 15.39
C GLN A 433 12.01 -49.88 14.04
N ALA A 434 13.29 -49.56 13.88
CA ALA A 434 14.07 -49.89 12.70
C ALA A 434 14.24 -51.41 12.52
N CYS A 435 14.63 -52.13 13.59
CA CYS A 435 14.72 -53.60 13.61
C CYS A 435 13.40 -54.25 13.17
N PHE A 436 12.27 -53.76 13.70
CA PHE A 436 10.96 -54.29 13.32
C PHE A 436 10.67 -54.13 11.82
N LEU A 437 10.93 -52.96 11.24
CA LEU A 437 10.70 -52.74 9.80
C LEU A 437 11.59 -53.63 8.94
N VAL A 438 12.88 -53.72 9.26
CA VAL A 438 13.81 -54.58 8.52
C VAL A 438 13.38 -56.04 8.63
N ASP A 439 12.95 -56.50 9.81
CA ASP A 439 12.47 -57.87 10.02
C ASP A 439 11.16 -58.18 9.28
N VAL A 440 10.25 -57.21 9.16
CA VAL A 440 9.02 -57.36 8.37
C VAL A 440 9.36 -57.45 6.89
N MET A 441 10.25 -56.58 6.39
CA MET A 441 10.68 -56.57 4.99
C MET A 441 11.48 -57.82 4.61
N ALA A 442 12.36 -58.31 5.48
CA ALA A 442 13.19 -59.50 5.23
C ALA A 442 12.39 -60.82 5.14
N ARG A 443 11.12 -60.82 5.57
CA ARG A 443 10.20 -61.96 5.40
C ARG A 443 9.47 -61.95 4.05
N SER A 444 9.61 -60.88 3.27
CA SER A 444 9.03 -60.79 1.92
C SER A 444 9.63 -61.85 1.01
N THR A 445 8.78 -62.53 0.23
CA THR A 445 9.22 -63.47 -0.81
C THR A 445 9.74 -62.75 -2.06
N ARG A 446 9.47 -61.45 -2.20
CA ARG A 446 10.00 -60.62 -3.29
C ARG A 446 11.19 -59.80 -2.81
N PRO A 447 12.25 -59.65 -3.63
CA PRO A 447 13.36 -58.74 -3.35
C PRO A 447 12.84 -57.30 -3.14
N ILE A 448 13.35 -56.61 -2.13
CA ILE A 448 13.03 -55.21 -1.83
C ILE A 448 14.31 -54.39 -2.02
N ALA A 449 14.32 -53.50 -3.01
CA ALA A 449 15.46 -52.63 -3.28
C ALA A 449 15.77 -51.71 -2.09
N GLY A 450 17.05 -51.62 -1.70
CA GLY A 450 17.54 -50.79 -0.59
C GLY A 450 17.34 -51.39 0.80
N LEU A 451 16.78 -52.60 0.92
CA LEU A 451 16.67 -53.31 2.20
C LEU A 451 18.06 -53.62 2.79
N ASP A 452 19.00 -53.96 1.92
CA ASP A 452 20.40 -54.23 2.23
C ASP A 452 21.10 -53.00 2.81
N GLU A 453 20.93 -51.83 2.20
CA GLU A 453 21.50 -50.57 2.70
C GLU A 453 20.87 -50.18 4.06
N ALA A 454 19.56 -50.30 4.20
CA ALA A 454 18.87 -50.06 5.47
C ALA A 454 19.33 -51.05 6.57
N ALA A 455 19.58 -52.32 6.23
CA ALA A 455 20.14 -53.30 7.14
C ALA A 455 21.60 -52.98 7.51
N GLY A 456 22.38 -52.44 6.58
CA GLY A 456 23.74 -51.93 6.81
C GLY A 456 23.77 -50.80 7.85
N LEU A 457 22.96 -49.75 7.62
CA LEU A 457 22.83 -48.61 8.55
C LEU A 457 22.40 -49.05 9.95
N LEU A 458 21.48 -50.01 10.03
CA LEU A 458 21.02 -50.56 11.31
C LEU A 458 22.12 -51.38 12.01
N ALA A 459 22.89 -52.17 11.26
CA ALA A 459 24.01 -52.94 11.80
C ALA A 459 25.10 -52.02 12.38
N ASP A 460 25.48 -50.97 11.65
CA ASP A 460 26.46 -49.98 12.14
C ASP A 460 26.00 -49.34 13.45
N ARG A 461 24.72 -48.94 13.52
CA ARG A 461 24.17 -48.32 14.72
C ARG A 461 24.15 -49.29 15.91
N LEU A 462 23.75 -50.54 15.69
CA LEU A 462 23.73 -51.58 16.72
C LEU A 462 25.14 -51.95 17.21
N GLU A 463 26.16 -51.93 16.33
CA GLU A 463 27.56 -52.15 16.72
C GLU A 463 28.08 -51.04 17.63
N CYS A 464 27.78 -49.77 17.31
CA CYS A 464 28.11 -48.65 18.19
C CYS A 464 27.48 -48.79 19.59
N ASP A 465 26.27 -49.36 19.66
CA ASP A 465 25.53 -49.57 20.90
C ASP A 465 25.89 -50.91 21.60
N GLY A 466 26.81 -51.71 21.04
CA GLY A 466 27.23 -53.00 21.61
C GLY A 466 26.17 -54.11 21.55
N ASP A 467 25.15 -53.97 20.70
CA ASP A 467 24.02 -54.88 20.62
C ASP A 467 24.35 -56.12 19.78
N SER A 468 24.17 -57.29 20.39
CA SER A 468 24.41 -58.60 19.77
C SER A 468 23.60 -58.86 18.48
N ARG A 469 22.49 -58.14 18.26
CA ARG A 469 21.66 -58.21 17.05
C ARG A 469 22.41 -57.72 15.80
N ALA A 470 23.47 -56.92 15.94
CA ALA A 470 24.17 -56.33 14.81
C ALA A 470 24.66 -57.36 13.78
N ARG A 471 25.19 -58.49 14.25
CA ARG A 471 25.67 -59.59 13.38
C ARG A 471 24.61 -60.08 12.40
N ARG A 472 23.35 -60.16 12.84
CA ARG A 472 22.24 -60.61 12.00
C ARG A 472 21.96 -59.63 10.86
N TYR A 473 21.95 -58.34 11.14
CA TYR A 473 21.70 -57.30 10.13
C TYR A 473 22.90 -57.11 9.18
N ARG A 474 24.12 -57.31 9.68
CA ARG A 474 25.33 -57.36 8.85
C ARG A 474 25.30 -58.50 7.82
N GLN A 475 24.82 -59.68 8.22
CA GLN A 475 24.60 -60.80 7.29
C GLN A 475 23.50 -60.50 6.26
N LEU A 476 22.44 -59.79 6.65
CA LEU A 476 21.38 -59.36 5.73
C LEU A 476 21.91 -58.37 4.68
N HIS A 477 22.77 -57.43 5.07
CA HIS A 477 23.44 -56.51 4.16
C HIS A 477 24.33 -57.26 3.13
N GLN A 478 25.11 -58.25 3.59
CA GLN A 478 26.03 -59.02 2.75
C GLN A 478 25.37 -60.02 1.79
N ARG A 479 24.11 -60.41 2.01
CA ARG A 479 23.39 -61.38 1.16
C ARG A 479 22.79 -60.77 -0.12
N SER A 480 22.86 -59.45 -0.25
CA SER A 480 22.21 -58.70 -1.34
C SER A 480 23.17 -57.84 -2.15
N ALA A 481 24.42 -57.71 -1.69
CA ALA A 481 25.58 -57.27 -2.48
C ALA A 481 26.17 -58.46 -3.23
#